data_AF-M0FFK0-F1
#
_entry.id   AF-M0FFK0-F1
#
_cell.length_a   1.000
_cell.length_b   1.000
_cell.length_c   1.000
_cell.angle_alpha   90.00
_cell.angle_beta   90.00
_cell.angle_gamma   90.00
#
_symmetry.space_group_name_H-M   'P 1'
#
loop_
_entity.id
_entity.type
_entity.pdbx_description
1 polymer ?
#
loop_
_entity_poly.entity_id
_entity_poly.type
_entity_poly.pdbx_seq_one_letter_code
_entity_poly.pdbx_strand_id
1 'polypeptide(L)'
;MEVIVPFSTDRPKSRLADVLSPDERRAFARAMLTDVLESIVAAGGEPRVLATDAVDVDRPVTVDDRPLTTAVNAALDGHFETAGAADGSVEPVAVVMADLALATPDAVERLFAAGRDADVAVAPGRGGGTNAFVSSHADFRVDYHGASYLDHRDIAAEVGAGFVAVDSRRLGTDVDESDDLAEVLIHGEGRAATWLREAGFVLDTSGGRVGAVRE
;
A
#
# COMPACT_ATOMS: atom_id res chain seq x y z
N MET A 1 0.40 -10.27 -12.89
CA MET A 1 -0.72 -9.85 -12.02
C MET A 1 -0.70 -8.34 -11.98
N GLU A 2 -1.79 -7.69 -12.38
CA GLU A 2 -1.92 -6.23 -12.29
C GLU A 2 -1.92 -5.81 -10.80
N VAL A 3 -1.22 -4.72 -10.49
CA VAL A 3 -1.20 -4.14 -9.15
C VAL A 3 -1.48 -2.65 -9.23
N ILE A 4 -2.54 -2.21 -8.58
CA ILE A 4 -2.88 -0.79 -8.44
C ILE A 4 -2.18 -0.26 -7.19
N VAL A 5 -1.46 0.85 -7.32
CA VAL A 5 -0.75 1.51 -6.22
C VAL A 5 -1.34 2.91 -6.01
N PRO A 6 -2.28 3.08 -5.07
CA PRO A 6 -2.86 4.39 -4.77
C PRO A 6 -1.82 5.33 -4.16
N PHE A 7 -1.73 6.56 -4.70
CA PHE A 7 -0.76 7.55 -4.26
C PHE A 7 -1.34 8.97 -4.25
N SER A 8 -1.47 9.55 -3.06
CA SER A 8 -1.88 10.96 -2.93
C SER A 8 -0.70 11.90 -3.13
N THR A 9 -0.87 12.85 -4.05
CA THR A 9 0.04 13.98 -4.28
C THR A 9 -0.30 15.21 -3.44
N ASP A 10 -1.53 15.31 -2.91
CA ASP A 10 -1.94 16.42 -2.03
C ASP A 10 -1.42 16.22 -0.61
N ARG A 11 -0.45 17.05 -0.21
CA ARG A 11 0.12 17.14 1.15
C ARG A 11 0.35 15.76 1.80
N PRO A 12 1.19 14.90 1.17
CA PRO A 12 1.42 13.56 1.67
C PRO A 12 1.97 13.60 3.10
N LYS A 13 1.64 12.56 3.87
CA LYS A 13 2.16 12.32 5.22
C LYS A 13 1.94 13.53 6.15
N SER A 14 0.71 14.05 6.16
CA SER A 14 0.35 15.25 6.93
C SER A 14 0.71 15.16 8.42
N ARG A 15 0.62 13.96 9.00
CA ARG A 15 0.95 13.65 10.39
C ARG A 15 2.46 13.67 10.69
N LEU A 16 3.32 13.71 9.68
CA LEU A 16 4.77 13.91 9.83
C LEU A 16 5.17 15.39 9.81
N ALA A 17 4.22 16.35 9.78
CA ALA A 17 4.52 17.77 9.66
C ALA A 17 5.36 18.34 10.81
N ASP A 18 5.33 17.70 11.98
CA ASP A 18 6.10 18.14 13.15
C ASP A 18 7.59 17.83 13.03
N VAL A 19 7.96 16.87 12.16
CA VAL A 19 9.35 16.40 11.98
C VAL A 19 9.87 16.59 10.55
N LEU A 20 8.99 16.75 9.56
CA LEU A 20 9.32 16.92 8.14
C LEU A 20 8.62 18.14 7.55
N SER A 21 9.39 18.96 6.83
CA SER A 21 8.86 20.04 5.98
C SER A 21 7.97 19.50 4.84
N PRO A 22 7.17 20.35 4.17
CA PRO A 22 6.36 19.93 3.03
C PRO A 22 7.16 19.25 1.91
N ASP A 23 8.35 19.74 1.59
CA ASP A 23 9.18 19.17 0.52
C ASP A 23 9.82 17.84 0.94
N GLU A 24 10.24 17.75 2.20
CA GLU A 24 10.74 16.50 2.78
C GLU A 24 9.67 15.40 2.80
N ARG A 25 8.43 15.73 3.17
CA ARG A 25 7.31 14.76 3.11
C ARG A 25 7.03 14.26 1.71
N ARG A 26 7.12 15.13 0.69
CA ARG A 26 6.98 14.73 -0.72
C ARG A 26 8.11 13.82 -1.16
N ALA A 27 9.35 14.17 -0.81
CA ALA A 27 10.52 13.35 -1.13
C ALA A 27 10.44 11.98 -0.46
N PHE A 28 10.09 11.93 0.82
CA PHE A 28 9.95 10.69 1.57
C PHE A 28 8.80 9.81 1.06
N ALA A 29 7.64 10.40 0.76
CA ALA A 29 6.53 9.68 0.14
C ALA A 29 6.90 9.07 -1.22
N ARG A 30 7.69 9.78 -2.02
CA ARG A 30 8.21 9.25 -3.29
C ARG A 30 9.21 8.11 -3.07
N ALA A 31 10.06 8.21 -2.06
CA ALA A 31 11.00 7.13 -1.72
C ALA A 31 10.26 5.84 -1.33
N MET A 32 9.19 5.94 -0.52
CA MET A 32 8.32 4.81 -0.19
C MET A 32 7.58 4.25 -1.40
N LEU A 33 7.03 5.11 -2.25
CA LEU A 33 6.40 4.69 -3.50
C LEU A 33 7.39 3.89 -4.37
N THR A 34 8.62 4.36 -4.54
CA THR A 34 9.63 3.62 -5.30
C THR A 34 9.93 2.25 -4.68
N ASP A 35 10.10 2.17 -3.35
CA ASP A 35 10.35 0.89 -2.66
C ASP A 35 9.20 -0.12 -2.87
N VAL A 36 7.94 0.35 -2.83
CA VAL A 36 6.74 -0.46 -3.11
C VAL A 36 6.73 -0.93 -4.56
N LEU A 37 6.95 -0.03 -5.52
CA LEU A 37 6.96 -0.36 -6.95
C LEU A 37 8.07 -1.38 -7.28
N GLU A 38 9.27 -1.20 -6.75
CA GLU A 38 10.39 -2.13 -6.94
C GLU A 38 10.08 -3.50 -6.33
N SER A 39 9.48 -3.53 -5.13
CA SER A 39 9.06 -4.78 -4.48
C SER A 39 8.00 -5.54 -5.27
N ILE A 40 7.03 -4.83 -5.85
CA ILE A 40 5.99 -5.44 -6.69
C ILE A 40 6.58 -6.04 -7.96
N VAL A 41 7.44 -5.31 -8.66
CA VAL A 41 8.09 -5.79 -9.89
C VAL A 41 8.94 -7.04 -9.61
N ALA A 42 9.73 -7.01 -8.54
CA ALA A 42 10.56 -8.13 -8.15
C ALA A 42 9.74 -9.38 -7.75
N ALA A 43 8.52 -9.19 -7.23
CA ALA A 43 7.55 -10.26 -6.96
C ALA A 43 6.79 -10.76 -8.21
N GLY A 44 7.12 -10.27 -9.40
CA GLY A 44 6.45 -10.63 -10.66
C GLY A 44 5.10 -9.93 -10.89
N GLY A 45 4.83 -8.85 -10.16
CA GLY A 45 3.65 -7.99 -10.37
C GLY A 45 3.91 -6.90 -11.40
N GLU A 46 2.83 -6.35 -11.94
CA GLU A 46 2.84 -5.26 -12.92
C GLU A 46 2.18 -4.02 -12.29
N PRO A 47 2.96 -3.11 -11.67
CA PRO A 47 2.38 -2.00 -10.95
C PRO A 47 1.96 -0.86 -11.88
N ARG A 48 0.78 -0.31 -11.64
CA ARG A 48 0.34 0.98 -12.13
C ARG A 48 -0.02 1.91 -10.97
N VAL A 49 0.37 3.16 -11.07
CA VAL A 49 0.09 4.15 -10.04
C VAL A 49 -1.28 4.78 -10.29
N LEU A 50 -2.12 4.80 -9.27
CA LEU A 50 -3.40 5.54 -9.25
C LEU A 50 -3.18 6.78 -8.39
N ALA A 51 -2.91 7.92 -9.03
CA ALA A 51 -2.51 9.14 -8.35
C ALA A 51 -3.58 10.23 -8.39
N THR A 52 -3.61 11.10 -7.39
CA THR A 52 -4.53 12.26 -7.37
C THR A 52 -4.09 13.41 -8.30
N ASP A 53 -2.83 13.40 -8.76
CA ASP A 53 -2.28 14.35 -9.74
C ASP A 53 -1.10 13.68 -10.47
N ALA A 54 -0.49 14.36 -11.44
CA ALA A 54 0.66 13.87 -12.18
C ALA A 54 1.84 13.52 -11.27
N VAL A 55 2.42 12.34 -11.50
CA VAL A 55 3.62 11.84 -10.82
C VAL A 55 4.63 11.40 -11.87
N ASP A 56 5.86 11.86 -11.73
CA ASP A 56 6.97 11.43 -12.59
C ASP A 56 7.61 10.16 -12.03
N VAL A 57 7.15 9.01 -12.52
CA VAL A 57 7.68 7.68 -12.22
C VAL A 57 7.79 6.87 -13.51
N ASP A 58 8.68 5.89 -13.54
CA ASP A 58 8.92 5.03 -14.70
C ASP A 58 7.86 3.92 -14.87
N ARG A 59 6.63 4.17 -14.41
CA ARG A 59 5.50 3.24 -14.42
C ARG A 59 4.25 3.92 -14.97
N PRO A 60 3.26 3.16 -15.50
CA PRO A 60 1.99 3.74 -15.91
C PRO A 60 1.32 4.49 -14.76
N VAL A 61 0.87 5.71 -15.01
CA VAL A 61 0.14 6.54 -14.05
C VAL A 61 -1.24 6.83 -14.60
N THR A 62 -2.27 6.56 -13.80
CA THR A 62 -3.64 7.06 -14.01
C THR A 62 -3.91 8.14 -12.99
N VAL A 63 -4.29 9.32 -13.47
CA VAL A 63 -4.70 10.43 -12.61
C VAL A 63 -6.20 10.35 -12.35
N ASP A 64 -6.57 10.29 -11.08
CA ASP A 64 -7.94 10.24 -10.58
C ASP A 64 -8.01 10.98 -9.24
N ASP A 65 -8.62 12.16 -9.24
CA ASP A 65 -8.70 13.05 -8.07
C ASP A 65 -9.88 12.72 -7.13
N ARG A 66 -10.63 11.65 -7.43
CA ARG A 66 -11.71 11.16 -6.56
C ARG A 66 -11.15 10.65 -5.22
N PRO A 67 -11.97 10.62 -4.15
CA PRO A 67 -11.57 10.00 -2.89
C PRO A 67 -11.08 8.56 -3.08
N LEU A 68 -10.13 8.13 -2.25
CA LEU A 68 -9.43 6.83 -2.35
C LEU A 68 -10.39 5.65 -2.63
N THR A 69 -11.41 5.49 -1.79
CA THR A 69 -12.44 4.44 -1.95
C THR A 69 -13.09 4.46 -3.33
N THR A 70 -13.48 5.64 -3.81
CA THR A 70 -14.15 5.81 -5.11
C THR A 70 -13.20 5.52 -6.27
N ALA A 71 -11.97 6.02 -6.20
CA ALA A 71 -10.97 5.83 -7.24
C ALA A 71 -10.55 4.35 -7.37
N VAL A 72 -10.29 3.68 -6.23
CA VAL A 72 -9.93 2.26 -6.22
C VAL A 72 -11.09 1.39 -6.74
N ASN A 73 -12.32 1.61 -6.26
CA ASN A 73 -13.48 0.87 -6.78
C ASN A 73 -13.68 1.04 -8.29
N ALA A 74 -13.49 2.25 -8.82
CA ALA A 74 -13.57 2.48 -10.26
C ALA A 74 -12.44 1.80 -11.06
N ALA A 75 -11.25 1.68 -10.47
CA ALA A 75 -10.14 0.94 -11.09
C ALA A 75 -10.40 -0.57 -11.08
N LEU A 76 -10.99 -1.11 -10.01
CA LEU A 76 -11.43 -2.50 -9.94
C LEU A 76 -12.50 -2.79 -11.00
N ASP A 77 -13.50 -1.91 -11.14
CA ASP A 77 -14.53 -2.01 -12.18
C ASP A 77 -13.91 -2.09 -13.58
N GLY A 78 -13.00 -1.16 -13.90
CA GLY A 78 -12.31 -1.15 -15.19
C GLY A 78 -11.53 -2.44 -15.45
N HIS A 79 -10.84 -2.98 -14.43
CA HIS A 79 -10.13 -4.25 -14.55
C HIS A 79 -11.10 -5.40 -14.88
N PHE A 80 -12.14 -5.62 -14.08
CA PHE A 80 -13.05 -6.75 -14.25
C PHE A 80 -13.94 -6.64 -15.50
N GLU A 81 -14.30 -5.43 -15.93
CA GLU A 81 -15.00 -5.22 -17.21
C GLU A 81 -14.15 -5.65 -18.41
N THR A 82 -12.85 -5.38 -18.38
CA THR A 82 -11.93 -5.77 -19.46
C THR A 82 -11.55 -7.26 -19.41
N ALA A 83 -11.33 -7.80 -18.21
CA ALA A 83 -10.90 -9.18 -18.02
C ALA A 83 -12.03 -10.18 -18.30
N GLY A 84 -13.27 -9.87 -17.91
CA GLY A 84 -14.45 -10.71 -18.15
C GLY A 84 -14.79 -10.94 -19.63
N ALA A 85 -14.18 -10.17 -20.56
CA ALA A 85 -14.32 -10.35 -22.00
C ALA A 85 -13.37 -11.42 -22.59
N ALA A 86 -12.34 -11.82 -21.85
CA ALA A 86 -11.34 -12.80 -22.28
C ALA A 86 -11.58 -14.14 -21.55
N ASP A 87 -11.96 -15.17 -22.32
CA ASP A 87 -12.01 -16.61 -21.97
C ASP A 87 -12.80 -17.11 -20.74
N GLY A 88 -13.35 -16.23 -19.90
CA GLY A 88 -14.16 -16.60 -18.73
C GLY A 88 -13.35 -16.92 -17.48
N SER A 89 -12.02 -16.77 -17.50
CA SER A 89 -11.20 -16.73 -16.29
C SER A 89 -11.14 -15.31 -15.73
N VAL A 90 -11.30 -15.16 -14.42
CA VAL A 90 -11.16 -13.87 -13.75
C VAL A 90 -9.71 -13.70 -13.36
N GLU A 91 -9.00 -12.80 -14.04
CA GLU A 91 -7.64 -12.43 -13.61
C GLU A 91 -7.73 -11.70 -12.27
N PRO A 92 -6.92 -12.09 -11.24
CA PRO A 92 -6.89 -11.35 -10.00
C PRO A 92 -6.16 -10.02 -10.15
N VAL A 93 -6.65 -9.01 -9.44
CA VAL A 93 -6.01 -7.69 -9.31
C VAL A 93 -5.60 -7.45 -7.87
N ALA A 94 -4.42 -6.86 -7.69
CA ALA A 94 -3.94 -6.46 -6.38
C ALA A 94 -4.04 -4.95 -6.17
N VAL A 95 -4.19 -4.53 -4.92
CA VAL A 95 -3.96 -3.15 -4.48
C VAL A 95 -2.92 -3.17 -3.37
N VAL A 96 -1.91 -2.31 -3.49
CA VAL A 96 -0.85 -2.17 -2.47
C VAL A 96 -0.66 -0.69 -2.18
N MET A 97 -0.85 -0.27 -0.92
CA MET A 97 -0.69 1.13 -0.54
C MET A 97 0.77 1.60 -0.72
N ALA A 98 0.96 2.85 -1.14
CA ALA A 98 2.27 3.39 -1.52
C ALA A 98 3.20 3.72 -0.34
N ASP A 99 2.71 3.63 0.90
CA ASP A 99 3.42 4.02 2.12
C ASP A 99 3.93 2.83 2.95
N LEU A 100 4.03 1.67 2.32
CA LEU A 100 4.60 0.48 2.91
C LEU A 100 6.11 0.45 2.70
N ALA A 101 6.83 1.35 3.41
CA ALA A 101 8.29 1.47 3.35
C ALA A 101 9.05 0.17 3.70
N LEU A 102 8.35 -0.79 4.30
CA LEU A 102 8.88 -2.10 4.67
C LEU A 102 8.45 -3.21 3.71
N ALA A 103 7.79 -2.90 2.59
CA ALA A 103 7.47 -3.88 1.57
C ALA A 103 8.75 -4.58 1.09
N THR A 104 8.63 -5.87 0.83
CA THR A 104 9.70 -6.72 0.30
C THR A 104 9.10 -7.64 -0.75
N PRO A 105 9.87 -8.08 -1.77
CA PRO A 105 9.38 -9.00 -2.80
C PRO A 105 8.70 -10.23 -2.18
N ASP A 106 9.36 -10.92 -1.24
CA ASP A 106 8.81 -12.10 -0.56
C ASP A 106 7.46 -11.86 0.15
N ALA A 107 7.26 -10.66 0.71
CA ALA A 107 6.01 -10.32 1.39
C ALA A 107 4.87 -10.10 0.39
N VAL A 108 5.19 -9.47 -0.74
CA VAL A 108 4.25 -9.26 -1.85
C VAL A 108 3.93 -10.59 -2.54
N GLU A 109 4.91 -11.46 -2.77
CA GLU A 109 4.70 -12.80 -3.32
C GLU A 109 3.76 -13.66 -2.46
N ARG A 110 3.91 -13.61 -1.12
CA ARG A 110 3.01 -14.30 -0.19
C ARG A 110 1.57 -13.78 -0.29
N LEU A 111 1.39 -12.47 -0.43
CA LEU A 111 0.07 -11.88 -0.67
C LEU A 111 -0.52 -12.38 -2.00
N PHE A 112 0.26 -12.36 -3.09
CA PHE A 112 -0.18 -12.87 -4.39
C PHE A 112 -0.52 -14.36 -4.36
N ALA A 113 0.25 -15.17 -3.62
CA ALA A 113 -0.04 -16.58 -3.45
C ALA A 113 -1.37 -16.80 -2.73
N ALA A 114 -1.59 -16.10 -1.61
CA ALA A 114 -2.86 -16.18 -0.89
C ALA A 114 -4.05 -15.75 -1.76
N GLY A 115 -3.89 -14.72 -2.59
CA GLY A 115 -4.92 -14.27 -3.54
C GLY A 115 -5.14 -15.17 -4.76
N ARG A 116 -4.31 -16.21 -4.94
CA ARG A 116 -4.59 -17.30 -5.89
C ARG A 116 -5.36 -18.45 -5.24
N ASP A 117 -5.25 -18.59 -3.93
CA ASP A 117 -5.87 -19.66 -3.15
C ASP A 117 -7.24 -19.26 -2.55
N ALA A 118 -7.55 -17.96 -2.52
CA ALA A 118 -8.80 -17.39 -2.04
C ALA A 118 -9.27 -16.25 -2.95
N ASP A 119 -10.57 -15.98 -2.96
CA ASP A 119 -11.16 -14.92 -3.79
C ASP A 119 -10.71 -13.52 -3.36
N VAL A 120 -10.49 -13.33 -2.05
CA VAL A 120 -9.99 -12.08 -1.46
C VAL A 120 -8.92 -12.41 -0.41
N ALA A 121 -7.70 -11.91 -0.63
CA ALA A 121 -6.61 -11.99 0.34
C ALA A 121 -6.20 -10.60 0.81
N VAL A 122 -6.17 -10.35 2.12
CA VAL A 122 -5.92 -9.01 2.68
C VAL A 122 -4.75 -9.02 3.66
N ALA A 123 -3.79 -8.11 3.45
CA ALA A 123 -2.82 -7.73 4.47
C ALA A 123 -3.36 -6.54 5.28
N PRO A 124 -3.70 -6.73 6.57
CA PRO A 124 -4.22 -5.66 7.42
C PRO A 124 -3.14 -4.64 7.77
N GLY A 125 -3.54 -3.39 7.91
CA GLY A 125 -2.72 -2.31 8.48
C GLY A 125 -2.90 -2.16 9.98
N ARG A 126 -2.07 -1.30 10.58
CA ARG A 126 -2.22 -0.96 12.01
C ARG A 126 -3.53 -0.21 12.23
N GLY A 127 -4.10 -0.34 13.43
CA GLY A 127 -5.34 0.38 13.77
C GLY A 127 -6.61 -0.10 13.03
N GLY A 128 -6.55 -1.21 12.30
CA GLY A 128 -7.71 -1.78 11.58
C GLY A 128 -7.83 -1.34 10.12
N GLY A 129 -6.80 -0.70 9.56
CA GLY A 129 -6.72 -0.35 8.15
C GLY A 129 -6.51 -1.55 7.22
N THR A 130 -6.56 -1.32 5.92
CA THR A 130 -6.18 -2.29 4.88
C THR A 130 -5.00 -1.75 4.09
N ASN A 131 -3.86 -2.43 4.16
CA ASN A 131 -2.61 -1.96 3.55
C ASN A 131 -2.35 -2.58 2.18
N ALA A 132 -2.82 -3.80 1.96
CA ALA A 132 -2.78 -4.41 0.65
C ALA A 132 -3.84 -5.50 0.54
N PHE A 133 -4.30 -5.79 -0.67
CA PHE A 133 -5.15 -6.94 -0.94
C PHE A 133 -4.99 -7.46 -2.36
N VAL A 134 -5.49 -8.68 -2.60
CA VAL A 134 -5.73 -9.26 -3.92
C VAL A 134 -7.19 -9.66 -3.98
N SER A 135 -7.86 -9.38 -5.09
CA SER A 135 -9.23 -9.84 -5.35
C SER A 135 -9.33 -10.46 -6.74
N SER A 136 -10.00 -11.60 -6.82
CA SER A 136 -10.47 -12.22 -8.07
C SER A 136 -12.00 -12.21 -8.16
N HIS A 137 -12.69 -11.43 -7.32
CA HIS A 137 -14.15 -11.36 -7.29
C HIS A 137 -14.66 -10.01 -7.82
N ALA A 138 -15.37 -10.02 -8.95
CA ALA A 138 -15.81 -8.80 -9.65
C ALA A 138 -16.77 -7.92 -8.83
N ASP A 139 -17.58 -8.52 -7.94
CA ASP A 139 -18.49 -7.77 -7.07
C ASP A 139 -17.83 -7.27 -5.78
N PHE A 140 -16.56 -7.63 -5.50
CA PHE A 140 -15.87 -7.15 -4.31
C PHE A 140 -15.60 -5.65 -4.40
N ARG A 141 -15.95 -4.92 -3.34
CA ARG A 141 -15.76 -3.46 -3.23
C ARG A 141 -14.93 -3.12 -2.00
N VAL A 142 -14.21 -2.02 -2.10
CA VAL A 142 -13.46 -1.48 -0.96
C VAL A 142 -14.23 -0.36 -0.26
N ASP A 143 -13.94 -0.20 1.03
CA ASP A 143 -14.28 0.95 1.85
C ASP A 143 -13.12 1.24 2.82
N TYR A 144 -12.31 2.26 2.53
CA TYR A 144 -11.14 2.64 3.35
C TYR A 144 -11.48 3.49 4.58
N HIS A 145 -12.76 3.72 4.90
CA HIS A 145 -13.13 4.46 6.10
C HIS A 145 -13.03 3.57 7.36
N GLY A 146 -12.88 4.19 8.53
CA GLY A 146 -12.99 3.50 9.82
C GLY A 146 -12.08 2.26 9.94
N ALA A 147 -12.69 1.12 10.25
CA ALA A 147 -12.00 -0.15 10.43
C ALA A 147 -12.05 -0.98 9.13
N SER A 148 -11.53 -0.40 8.04
CA SER A 148 -11.64 -0.95 6.68
C SER A 148 -11.29 -2.44 6.54
N TYR A 149 -10.37 -2.99 7.32
CA TYR A 149 -10.12 -4.44 7.30
C TYR A 149 -11.37 -5.27 7.67
N LEU A 150 -12.11 -4.84 8.68
CA LEU A 150 -13.35 -5.51 9.09
C LEU A 150 -14.45 -5.27 8.06
N ASP A 151 -14.56 -4.05 7.54
CA ASP A 151 -15.56 -3.71 6.53
C ASP A 151 -15.32 -4.52 5.24
N HIS A 152 -14.06 -4.63 4.78
CA HIS A 152 -13.70 -5.47 3.63
C HIS A 152 -13.99 -6.96 3.84
N ARG A 153 -13.77 -7.47 5.05
CA ARG A 153 -14.11 -8.86 5.36
C ARG A 153 -15.62 -9.09 5.29
N ASP A 154 -16.40 -8.14 5.81
CA ASP A 154 -17.86 -8.24 5.80
C ASP A 154 -18.40 -8.09 4.37
N ILE A 155 -17.85 -7.17 3.56
CA ILE A 155 -18.16 -7.04 2.12
C ILE A 155 -17.84 -8.33 1.35
N ALA A 156 -16.68 -8.95 1.60
CA ALA A 156 -16.34 -10.23 0.97
C ALA A 156 -17.35 -11.33 1.31
N ALA A 157 -17.81 -11.39 2.57
CA ALA A 157 -18.83 -12.33 2.99
C ALA A 157 -20.19 -12.06 2.35
N GLU A 158 -20.59 -10.79 2.18
CA GLU A 158 -21.84 -10.38 1.53
C GLU A 158 -21.93 -10.82 0.07
N VAL A 159 -20.81 -10.80 -0.66
CA VAL A 159 -20.73 -11.27 -2.05
C VAL A 159 -20.41 -12.77 -2.17
N GLY A 160 -20.25 -13.47 -1.03
CA GLY A 160 -19.93 -14.90 -1.00
C GLY A 160 -18.49 -15.25 -1.39
N ALA A 161 -17.57 -14.29 -1.35
CA ALA A 161 -16.16 -14.47 -1.66
C ALA A 161 -15.40 -15.10 -0.48
N GLY A 162 -14.56 -16.10 -0.77
CA GLY A 162 -13.60 -16.66 0.18
C GLY A 162 -12.59 -15.60 0.61
N PHE A 163 -12.49 -15.36 1.92
CA PHE A 163 -11.61 -14.35 2.50
C PHE A 163 -10.46 -14.97 3.30
N VAL A 164 -9.24 -14.47 3.11
CA VAL A 164 -8.08 -14.82 3.93
C VAL A 164 -7.30 -13.59 4.36
N ALA A 165 -6.89 -13.56 5.63
CA ALA A 165 -5.96 -12.55 6.14
C ALA A 165 -4.51 -13.04 5.99
N VAL A 166 -3.65 -12.19 5.43
CA VAL A 166 -2.23 -12.43 5.25
C VAL A 166 -1.47 -11.77 6.38
N ASP A 167 -0.97 -12.58 7.32
CA ASP A 167 -0.11 -12.09 8.40
C ASP A 167 1.26 -11.70 7.82
N SER A 168 1.51 -10.39 7.80
CA SER A 168 2.75 -9.83 7.29
C SER A 168 3.07 -8.54 8.03
N ARG A 169 4.03 -8.58 8.96
CA ARG A 169 4.58 -7.36 9.59
C ARG A 169 5.06 -6.33 8.56
N ARG A 170 5.64 -6.80 7.45
CA ARG A 170 6.22 -5.98 6.37
C ARG A 170 5.14 -5.17 5.64
N LEU A 171 3.99 -5.78 5.35
CA LEU A 171 2.87 -5.10 4.69
C LEU A 171 1.93 -4.42 5.70
N GLY A 172 1.84 -4.91 6.93
CA GLY A 172 1.03 -4.33 8.00
C GLY A 172 1.72 -3.21 8.77
N THR A 173 2.80 -2.63 8.23
CA THR A 173 3.48 -1.45 8.80
C THR A 173 3.48 -0.35 7.74
N ASP A 174 2.38 0.36 7.68
CA ASP A 174 2.26 1.67 7.04
C ASP A 174 3.00 2.73 7.86
N VAL A 175 3.49 3.77 7.19
CA VAL A 175 4.27 4.85 7.80
C VAL A 175 3.46 6.12 7.77
N ASP A 176 2.77 6.47 8.85
CA ASP A 176 1.92 7.66 8.91
C ASP A 176 2.35 8.65 9.98
N GLU A 177 2.85 8.18 11.11
CA GLU A 177 3.21 8.99 12.27
C GLU A 177 4.71 8.93 12.56
N SER A 178 5.21 9.86 13.38
CA SER A 178 6.64 9.94 13.72
C SER A 178 7.15 8.64 14.34
N ASP A 179 6.30 7.95 15.11
CA ASP A 179 6.63 6.69 15.78
C ASP A 179 6.89 5.55 14.77
N ASP A 180 6.34 5.63 13.56
CA ASP A 180 6.57 4.63 12.51
C ASP A 180 7.96 4.77 11.88
N LEU A 181 8.60 5.93 11.97
CA LEU A 181 9.93 6.16 11.39
C LEU A 181 11.00 5.26 12.03
N ALA A 182 10.84 4.91 13.30
CA ALA A 182 11.73 3.97 13.98
C ALA A 182 11.67 2.59 13.31
N GLU A 183 10.49 2.12 12.90
CA GLU A 183 10.31 0.84 12.22
C GLU A 183 11.03 0.82 10.86
N VAL A 184 11.00 1.94 10.14
CA VAL A 184 11.73 2.12 8.88
C VAL A 184 13.24 2.12 9.11
N LEU A 185 13.74 2.81 10.13
CA LEU A 185 15.17 2.84 10.44
C LEU A 185 15.73 1.49 10.91
N ILE A 186 14.95 0.74 11.69
CA ILE A 186 15.35 -0.57 12.24
C ILE A 186 15.29 -1.66 11.16
N HIS A 187 14.25 -1.64 10.32
CA HIS A 187 13.93 -2.79 9.48
C HIS A 187 13.93 -2.51 7.98
N GLY A 188 13.97 -1.25 7.57
CA GLY A 188 13.98 -0.84 6.18
C GLY A 188 15.38 -0.86 5.57
N GLU A 189 15.45 -1.35 4.34
CA GLU A 189 16.68 -1.46 3.54
C GLU A 189 16.60 -0.65 2.23
N GLY A 190 15.41 -0.11 1.91
CA GLY A 190 15.14 0.63 0.68
C GLY A 190 15.51 2.12 0.73
N ARG A 191 15.01 2.85 -0.26
CA ARG A 191 15.21 4.28 -0.46
C ARG A 191 14.59 5.08 0.67
N ALA A 192 13.44 4.68 1.22
CA ALA A 192 12.82 5.37 2.35
C ALA A 192 13.72 5.35 3.59
N ALA A 193 14.32 4.20 3.91
CA ALA A 193 15.26 4.08 5.03
C ALA A 193 16.56 4.85 4.79
N THR A 194 17.07 4.81 3.56
CA THR A 194 18.24 5.60 3.16
C THR A 194 17.96 7.10 3.30
N TRP A 195 16.81 7.56 2.80
CA TRP A 195 16.38 8.95 2.88
C TRP A 195 16.29 9.45 4.32
N LEU A 196 15.72 8.66 5.24
CA LEU A 196 15.65 9.05 6.66
C LEU A 196 17.05 9.26 7.26
N ARG A 197 17.99 8.35 6.98
CA ARG A 197 19.37 8.45 7.47
C ARG A 197 20.07 9.69 6.90
N GLU A 198 19.90 9.95 5.60
CA GLU A 198 20.47 11.13 4.94
C GLU A 198 19.85 12.44 5.43
N ALA A 199 18.57 12.41 5.82
CA ALA A 199 17.89 13.53 6.44
C ALA A 199 18.30 13.77 7.90
N GLY A 200 19.18 12.93 8.49
CA GLY A 200 19.68 13.08 9.85
C GLY A 200 18.84 12.38 10.92
N PHE A 201 17.92 11.49 10.54
CA PHE A 201 17.17 10.71 11.53
C PHE A 201 18.01 9.57 12.10
N VAL A 202 17.99 9.44 13.42
CA VAL A 202 18.65 8.40 14.19
C VAL A 202 17.66 7.77 15.19
N LEU A 203 18.01 6.58 15.69
CA LEU A 203 17.20 5.92 16.72
C LEU A 203 17.47 6.54 18.09
N ASP A 204 16.41 6.96 18.77
CA ASP A 204 16.45 7.37 20.17
C ASP A 204 16.03 6.19 21.07
N THR A 205 16.92 5.80 21.97
CA THR A 205 16.72 4.70 22.93
C THR A 205 16.59 5.20 24.37
N SER A 206 16.53 6.52 24.59
CA SER A 206 16.44 7.13 25.92
C SER A 206 15.08 6.93 26.59
N GLY A 207 14.03 6.66 25.81
CA GLY A 207 12.68 6.35 26.29
C GLY A 207 12.41 4.86 26.56
N GLY A 208 11.19 4.56 27.02
CA GLY A 208 10.75 3.17 27.22
C GLY A 208 10.45 2.40 25.92
N ARG A 209 10.32 3.10 24.80
CA ARG A 209 10.23 2.56 23.43
C ARG A 209 11.25 3.28 22.56
N VAL A 210 11.79 2.58 21.56
CA VAL A 210 12.69 3.17 20.57
C VAL A 210 11.89 4.13 19.69
N GLY A 211 12.34 5.37 19.60
CA GLY A 211 11.79 6.39 18.71
C GLY A 211 12.77 6.78 17.60
N ALA A 212 12.37 7.70 16.75
CA ALA A 212 13.24 8.34 15.76
C ALA A 212 13.30 9.84 16.03
N VAL A 213 14.52 10.38 16.10
CA VAL A 213 14.78 11.82 16.30
C VAL A 213 15.73 12.32 15.23
N ARG A 214 15.73 13.64 15.00
CA ARG A 214 16.60 14.29 14.03
C ARG A 214 17.74 15.01 14.75
N GLU A 215 18.98 14.74 14.36
CA GLU A 215 20.19 15.42 14.87
C GLU A 215 20.67 16.56 13.97
#